data_AF-A0A7Y4QZM9-F1
#
_entry.id   AF-A0A7Y4QZM9-F1
#
_cell.length_a   1.000
_cell.length_b   1.000
_cell.length_c   1.000
_cell.angle_alpha   90.00
_cell.angle_beta   90.00
_cell.angle_gamma   90.00
#
_symmetry.space_group_name_H-M   'P 1'
#
loop_
_entity.id
_entity.type
_entity.pdbx_description
1 polymer ?
#
loop_
_entity_poly.entity_id
_entity_poly.type
_entity_poly.pdbx_seq_one_letter_code
_entity_poly.pdbx_strand_id
1 'polypeptide(L)'
;MARPKDESKIDAIYESTLRLVLQTGFNGLKMADVAREAKLATGTLYIYFKNKEVLINELYYHLKKSKVTQMMSVFDPSESFPVAFKKLWLNYFTISLNEPERMKFIE
;
A
#
# COMPACT_ATOMS: atom_id res chain seq x y z
N MET A 1 27.73 4.05 -7.98
CA MET A 1 26.37 4.46 -7.57
C MET A 1 25.48 3.21 -7.57
N ALA A 2 24.68 2.99 -6.52
CA ALA A 2 23.75 1.86 -6.49
C ALA A 2 22.70 2.02 -7.60
N ARG A 3 22.45 0.97 -8.37
CA ARG A 3 21.42 0.95 -9.42
C ARG A 3 20.05 1.18 -8.76
N PRO A 4 19.20 2.07 -9.30
CA PRO A 4 17.86 2.28 -8.74
C PRO A 4 17.09 0.95 -8.71
N LYS A 5 16.34 0.74 -7.63
CA LYS A 5 15.46 -0.44 -7.50
C LYS A 5 14.42 -0.40 -8.62
N ASP A 6 14.15 -1.56 -9.20
CA ASP A 6 13.18 -1.72 -10.29
C ASP A 6 11.77 -1.54 -9.73
N GLU A 7 11.08 -0.47 -10.13
CA GLU A 7 9.75 -0.11 -9.62
C GLU A 7 8.72 -1.21 -9.92
N SER A 8 8.81 -1.86 -11.08
CA SER A 8 7.89 -2.94 -11.45
C SER A 8 7.96 -4.14 -10.48
N LYS A 9 9.16 -4.39 -9.91
CA LYS A 9 9.35 -5.45 -8.91
C LYS A 9 8.83 -5.02 -7.55
N ILE A 10 8.97 -3.74 -7.19
CA ILE A 10 8.41 -3.21 -5.96
C ILE A 10 6.89 -3.38 -5.97
N ASP A 11 6.24 -2.99 -7.07
CA ASP A 11 4.79 -3.13 -7.22
C ASP A 11 4.35 -4.60 -7.13
N ALA A 12 5.05 -5.51 -7.80
CA ALA A 12 4.77 -6.94 -7.72
C ALA A 12 4.92 -7.49 -6.29
N ILE A 13 5.94 -7.04 -5.55
CA ILE A 13 6.15 -7.42 -4.15
C ILE A 13 5.04 -6.86 -3.26
N TYR A 14 4.65 -5.61 -3.44
CA TYR A 14 3.57 -4.97 -2.69
C TYR A 14 2.22 -5.65 -2.90
N GLU A 15 1.85 -5.90 -4.15
CA GLU A 15 0.59 -6.58 -4.48
C GLU A 15 0.56 -8.01 -3.92
N SER A 16 1.68 -8.73 -3.98
CA SER A 16 1.81 -10.06 -3.37
C SER A 16 1.72 -10.02 -1.85
N THR A 17 2.35 -9.02 -1.23
CA THR A 17 2.32 -8.83 0.23
C THR A 17 0.92 -8.50 0.72
N LEU A 18 0.22 -7.60 0.02
CA LEU A 18 -1.16 -7.23 0.33
C LEU A 18 -2.05 -8.47 0.32
N ARG A 19 -2.04 -9.25 -0.76
CA ARG A 19 -2.85 -10.47 -0.87
C ARG A 19 -2.54 -11.49 0.21
N LEU A 20 -1.26 -11.77 0.47
CA LEU A 20 -0.87 -12.72 1.51
C LEU A 20 -1.28 -12.25 2.90
N VAL A 21 -1.08 -10.97 3.25
CA VAL A 21 -1.51 -10.43 4.55
C VAL A 21 -3.02 -10.52 4.71
N LEU A 22 -3.80 -10.28 3.65
CA LEU A 22 -5.26 -10.40 3.71
C LEU A 22 -5.73 -11.84 3.92
N GLN A 23 -4.94 -12.83 3.52
CA GLN A 23 -5.23 -14.26 3.69
C GLN A 23 -4.70 -14.82 5.02
N THR A 24 -3.48 -14.45 5.42
CA THR A 24 -2.76 -15.09 6.55
C THR A 24 -2.60 -14.18 7.77
N GLY A 25 -2.93 -12.90 7.65
CA GLY A 25 -2.57 -11.86 8.62
C GLY A 25 -1.07 -11.54 8.62
N PHE A 26 -0.69 -10.46 9.33
CA PHE A 26 0.70 -9.99 9.43
C PHE A 26 1.66 -11.01 10.07
N ASN A 27 1.17 -11.78 11.06
CA ASN A 27 1.97 -12.79 11.74
C ASN A 27 2.24 -14.00 10.85
N GLY A 28 1.29 -14.37 10.00
CA GLY A 28 1.40 -15.49 9.06
C GLY A 28 2.27 -15.20 7.83
N LEU A 29 2.54 -13.92 7.53
CA LEU A 29 3.34 -13.53 6.38
C LEU A 29 4.79 -14.03 6.50
N LYS A 30 5.27 -14.73 5.46
CA LYS A 30 6.67 -15.18 5.34
C LYS A 30 7.30 -14.59 4.08
N MET A 31 8.55 -14.13 4.21
CA MET A 31 9.30 -13.55 3.08
C MET A 31 9.43 -14.49 1.89
N ALA A 32 9.61 -15.80 2.13
CA ALA A 32 9.68 -16.80 1.05
C ALA A 32 8.37 -16.93 0.27
N ASP A 33 7.22 -16.78 0.92
CA ASP A 33 5.91 -16.85 0.28
C ASP A 33 5.66 -15.61 -0.58
N VAL A 34 6.03 -14.43 -0.08
CA VAL A 34 5.98 -13.18 -0.86
C VAL A 34 6.85 -13.28 -2.11
N ALA A 35 8.10 -13.75 -1.97
CA ALA A 35 9.02 -13.87 -3.10
C ALA A 35 8.44 -14.81 -4.16
N ARG A 36 7.93 -15.97 -3.74
CA ARG A 36 7.30 -16.95 -4.62
C ARG A 36 6.10 -16.39 -5.35
N GLU A 37 5.21 -15.69 -4.65
CA GLU A 37 4.01 -15.09 -5.25
C GLU A 37 4.36 -13.95 -6.22
N ALA A 38 5.36 -13.13 -5.88
CA ALA A 38 5.91 -12.09 -6.75
C ALA A 38 6.75 -12.63 -7.92
N LYS A 39 6.91 -13.96 -8.04
CA LYS A 39 7.75 -14.65 -9.04
C LYS A 39 9.21 -14.20 -9.00
N LEU A 40 9.74 -14.00 -7.79
CA LEU A 40 11.12 -13.62 -7.51
C LEU A 40 11.84 -14.70 -6.71
N ALA A 41 13.17 -14.75 -6.84
CA ALA A 41 13.99 -15.51 -5.91
C ALA A 41 13.94 -14.83 -4.52
N THR A 42 13.93 -15.62 -3.44
CA THR A 42 13.91 -15.10 -2.06
C THR A 42 15.07 -14.14 -1.78
N GLY A 43 16.27 -14.45 -2.29
CA GLY A 43 17.43 -13.56 -2.18
C GLY A 43 17.21 -12.21 -2.89
N THR A 44 16.49 -12.20 -4.01
CA THR A 44 16.11 -10.95 -4.69
C THR A 44 15.18 -10.13 -3.82
N LEU A 45 14.16 -10.72 -3.18
CA LEU A 45 13.29 -9.98 -2.26
C LEU A 45 14.09 -9.30 -1.13
N TYR A 46 15.07 -9.99 -0.56
CA TYR A 46 15.90 -9.43 0.52
C TYR A 46 16.81 -8.26 0.08
N ILE A 47 17.12 -8.13 -1.21
CA ILE A 47 17.80 -6.95 -1.75
C ILE A 47 16.86 -5.72 -1.70
N TYR A 48 15.56 -5.93 -1.88
CA TYR A 48 14.56 -4.86 -1.85
C TYR A 48 14.13 -4.54 -0.42
N PHE A 49 13.85 -5.57 0.39
CA PHE A 49 13.33 -5.44 1.75
C PHE A 49 14.09 -6.34 2.70
N LYS A 50 14.81 -5.74 3.66
CA LYS A 50 15.71 -6.47 4.57
C LYS A 50 15.00 -7.51 5.44
N ASN A 51 13.75 -7.26 5.79
CA ASN A 51 12.93 -8.14 6.62
C ASN A 51 11.44 -7.86 6.38
N LYS A 52 10.61 -8.65 7.06
CA LYS A 52 9.15 -8.61 6.96
C LYS A 52 8.59 -7.28 7.43
N GLU A 53 9.12 -6.73 8.51
CA GLU A 53 8.65 -5.51 9.15
C GLU A 53 8.88 -4.29 8.24
N VAL A 54 10.06 -4.21 7.62
CA VAL A 54 10.39 -3.16 6.64
C VAL A 54 9.44 -3.23 5.44
N LEU A 55 9.21 -4.43 4.90
CA LEU A 55 8.28 -4.62 3.78
C LEU A 55 6.85 -4.18 4.13
N ILE A 56 6.32 -4.60 5.27
CA ILE A 56 4.96 -4.23 5.72
C ILE A 56 4.86 -2.71 5.90
N ASN A 57 5.85 -2.08 6.55
CA ASN A 57 5.83 -0.64 6.81
C ASN A 57 5.92 0.18 5.53
N GLU A 58 6.77 -0.22 4.58
CA GLU A 58 6.86 0.48 3.30
C GLU A 58 5.59 0.29 2.46
N LEU A 59 4.97 -0.90 2.46
CA LEU A 59 3.67 -1.12 1.84
C LEU A 59 2.59 -0.25 2.50
N TYR A 60 2.53 -0.20 3.82
CA TYR A 60 1.59 0.66 4.56
C TYR A 60 1.76 2.12 4.15
N TYR A 61 2.98 2.63 4.13
CA TYR A 61 3.26 4.01 3.74
C TYR A 61 2.87 4.28 2.28
N HIS A 62 3.19 3.36 1.37
CA HIS A 62 2.81 3.45 -0.04
C HIS A 62 1.29 3.57 -0.21
N LEU A 63 0.53 2.66 0.39
CA LEU A 63 -0.93 2.64 0.32
C LEU A 63 -1.55 3.87 1.00
N LYS A 64 -1.09 4.23 2.20
CA LYS A 64 -1.61 5.39 2.95
C LYS A 64 -1.34 6.69 2.19
N LYS A 65 -0.15 6.84 1.59
CA LYS A 65 0.19 8.02 0.78
C LYS A 65 -0.70 8.11 -0.46
N SER A 66 -0.89 7.02 -1.19
CA SER A 66 -1.81 6.97 -2.34
C SER A 66 -3.22 7.39 -1.93
N LYS A 67 -3.76 6.82 -0.84
CA LYS A 67 -5.09 7.18 -0.32
C LYS A 67 -5.18 8.65 0.05
N VAL A 68 -4.21 9.20 0.78
CA VAL A 68 -4.22 10.62 1.17
C VAL A 68 -4.16 11.51 -0.07
N THR A 69 -3.34 11.20 -1.06
CA THR A 69 -3.28 11.94 -2.32
C THR A 69 -4.62 11.91 -3.06
N GLN A 70 -5.25 10.73 -3.17
CA GLN A 70 -6.58 10.60 -3.78
C GLN A 70 -7.65 11.37 -2.98
N MET A 71 -7.65 11.26 -1.65
CA MET A 71 -8.58 11.95 -0.76
C MET A 71 -8.48 13.47 -0.90
N MET A 72 -7.26 14.01 -0.93
CA MET A 72 -6.98 15.44 -1.03
C MET A 72 -7.19 16.01 -2.44
N SER A 73 -7.35 15.18 -3.47
CA SER A 73 -7.56 15.64 -4.85
C SER A 73 -8.82 16.48 -5.05
N VAL A 74 -9.81 16.33 -4.15
CA VAL A 74 -11.07 17.08 -4.17
C VAL A 74 -11.08 18.29 -3.22
N PHE A 75 -9.98 18.54 -2.52
CA PHE A 75 -9.87 19.65 -1.58
C PHE A 75 -9.65 20.96 -2.32
N ASP A 76 -10.48 21.96 -2.00
CA ASP A 76 -10.34 23.33 -2.49
C ASP A 76 -10.31 24.29 -1.28
N PRO A 77 -9.19 25.00 -1.05
CA PRO A 77 -9.07 25.91 0.09
C PRO A 77 -9.92 27.18 -0.03
N SER A 78 -10.50 27.46 -1.21
CA SER A 78 -11.40 28.60 -1.41
C SER A 78 -12.84 28.32 -0.93
N GLU A 79 -13.18 27.04 -0.71
CA GLU A 79 -14.50 26.64 -0.23
C GLU A 79 -14.66 26.84 1.29
N SER A 80 -15.90 27.02 1.73
CA SER A 80 -16.20 27.03 3.16
C SER A 80 -15.92 25.66 3.79
N PHE A 81 -15.50 25.67 5.06
CA PHE A 81 -15.16 24.44 5.78
C PHE A 81 -16.23 23.33 5.68
N PRO A 82 -17.54 23.59 5.86
CA PRO A 82 -18.55 22.53 5.75
C PRO A 82 -18.61 21.88 4.35
N VAL A 83 -18.39 22.66 3.29
CA VAL A 83 -18.40 22.15 1.90
C VAL A 83 -17.16 21.32 1.65
N ALA A 84 -15.97 21.84 1.97
CA ALA A 84 -14.71 21.13 1.81
C ALA A 84 -14.69 19.83 2.63
N PHE A 85 -15.15 19.87 3.88
CA PHE A 85 -15.26 18.69 4.74
C PHE A 85 -16.19 17.64 4.14
N LYS A 86 -17.39 18.04 3.65
CA LYS A 86 -18.34 17.10 3.03
C LYS A 86 -17.73 16.41 1.81
N LYS A 87 -16.99 17.14 0.96
CA LYS A 87 -16.30 16.55 -0.19
C LYS A 87 -15.23 15.54 0.23
N LEU A 88 -14.38 15.91 1.18
CA LEU A 88 -13.36 15.01 1.72
C LEU A 88 -13.98 13.75 2.32
N TRP A 89 -15.05 13.90 3.10
CA TRP A 89 -15.76 12.78 3.73
C TRP A 89 -16.36 11.84 2.69
N LEU A 90 -17.10 12.36 1.71
CA LEU A 90 -17.69 11.55 0.64
C LEU A 90 -16.61 10.85 -0.20
N ASN A 91 -15.51 11.55 -0.50
CA ASN A 91 -14.40 10.97 -1.25
C ASN A 91 -13.70 9.86 -0.46
N TYR A 92 -13.52 10.03 0.85
CA TYR A 92 -13.01 8.98 1.74
C TYR A 92 -13.84 7.70 1.65
N PHE A 93 -15.17 7.78 1.77
CA PHE A 93 -16.01 6.58 1.64
C PHE A 93 -15.95 5.98 0.24
N THR A 94 -15.92 6.82 -0.79
CA THR A 94 -15.82 6.36 -2.17
C THR A 94 -14.55 5.54 -2.38
N ILE A 95 -13.39 6.02 -1.93
CA ILE A 95 -12.11 5.30 -1.99
C ILE A 95 -12.19 4.01 -1.16
N SER A 96 -12.68 4.09 0.08
CA SER A 96 -12.79 2.92 0.96
C SER A 96 -13.68 1.81 0.41
N LEU A 97 -14.74 2.15 -0.34
CA LEU A 97 -15.64 1.17 -0.96
C LEU A 97 -15.07 0.60 -2.26
N ASN A 98 -14.31 1.39 -3.02
CA ASN A 98 -13.71 0.95 -4.30
C ASN A 98 -12.43 0.15 -4.12
N GLU A 99 -11.67 0.38 -3.04
CA GLU A 99 -10.40 -0.30 -2.73
C GLU A 99 -10.45 -1.03 -1.37
N PRO A 100 -11.41 -1.96 -1.13
CA PRO A 100 -11.66 -2.53 0.19
C PRO A 100 -10.48 -3.36 0.74
N GLU A 101 -9.74 -4.03 -0.14
CA GLU A 101 -8.55 -4.81 0.23
C GLU A 101 -7.43 -3.92 0.77
N ARG A 102 -7.13 -2.83 0.05
CA ARG A 102 -6.15 -1.84 0.48
C ARG A 102 -6.61 -1.17 1.77
N MET A 103 -7.89 -0.83 1.87
CA MET A 103 -8.49 -0.26 3.07
C MET A 103 -8.32 -1.16 4.30
N LYS A 104 -8.63 -2.46 4.17
CA LYS A 104 -8.48 -3.45 5.24
C LYS A 104 -7.03 -3.65 5.69
N PHE A 105 -6.05 -3.34 4.83
CA PHE A 105 -4.64 -3.42 5.20
C PHE A 105 -4.18 -2.21 6.05
N ILE A 106 -4.72 -1.01 5.78
CA ILE A 106 -4.25 0.24 6.39
C ILE A 106 -5.04 0.70 7.62
N GLU A 107 -6.22 0.14 7.90
CA GLU A 107 -7.15 0.57 8.96
C GLU A 107 -7.75 -0.65 9.68
#